data_AF-A0A3N4VCB2-F1
#
_entry.id   AF-A0A3N4VCB2-F1
#
_cell.length_a   1.000
_cell.length_b   1.000
_cell.length_c   1.000
_cell.angle_alpha   90.00
_cell.angle_beta   90.00
_cell.angle_gamma   90.00
#
_symmetry.space_group_name_H-M   'P 1'
#
loop_
_entity.id
_entity.type
_entity.pdbx_description
1 polymer ?
#
loop_
_entity_poly.entity_id
_entity_poly.type
_entity_poly.pdbx_seq_one_letter_code
_entity_poly.pdbx_strand_id
1 'polypeptide(L)'
;MTDPIATLIARLLAERWLPREDAAVRQVLVDAELRDDLDRRLAAAGLRLLEHPYAAHVAVGVARAQEHDVFGSARAWAASNLQLDRDALALLVVLWALLVLPKRQRQIARQEAERAQDQEQMFAELKPVPVGAEVVEPVNERTLLADYGDKLGGKFRINLNLGLLQRHGFIVRRKERIHEGPLLDLAFDYERIASRVMDGALSFVVAQARAAKAEADADADLAALDGGRDEAGDATDPHPSEEMPADV
;
A
#
# COMPACT_ATOMS: atom_id res chain seq x y z
N MET A 1 -29.00 1.11 -20.20
CA MET A 1 -27.65 1.68 -20.38
C MET A 1 -26.79 1.13 -19.26
N THR A 2 -25.70 0.43 -19.59
CA THR A 2 -24.83 -0.18 -18.58
C THR A 2 -23.91 0.89 -18.01
N ASP A 3 -23.87 1.03 -16.67
CA ASP A 3 -22.96 1.96 -16.00
C ASP A 3 -21.50 1.48 -16.20
N PRO A 4 -20.63 2.29 -16.85
CA PRO A 4 -19.26 1.88 -17.16
C PRO A 4 -18.40 1.69 -15.90
N ILE A 5 -18.61 2.51 -14.85
CA ILE A 5 -17.83 2.41 -13.61
C ILE A 5 -18.25 1.17 -12.82
N ALA A 6 -19.56 0.90 -12.72
CA ALA A 6 -20.04 -0.34 -12.11
C ALA A 6 -19.51 -1.58 -12.85
N THR A 7 -19.47 -1.53 -14.19
CA THR A 7 -18.90 -2.61 -15.01
C THR A 7 -17.40 -2.79 -14.73
N LEU A 8 -16.64 -1.69 -14.64
CA LEU A 8 -15.21 -1.75 -14.32
C LEU A 8 -14.95 -2.34 -12.93
N ILE A 9 -15.71 -1.93 -11.91
CA ILE A 9 -15.61 -2.49 -10.56
C ILE A 9 -15.89 -4.00 -10.58
N ALA A 10 -16.96 -4.42 -11.26
CA ALA A 10 -17.30 -5.83 -11.38
C ALA A 10 -16.18 -6.64 -12.07
N ARG A 11 -15.58 -6.09 -13.14
CA ARG A 11 -14.44 -6.71 -13.82
C ARG A 11 -13.21 -6.82 -12.92
N LEU A 12 -12.86 -5.76 -12.20
CA LEU A 12 -11.73 -5.77 -11.26
C LEU A 12 -11.91 -6.82 -10.16
N LEU A 13 -13.13 -7.00 -9.66
CA LEU A 13 -13.45 -8.02 -8.66
C LEU A 13 -13.43 -9.44 -9.25
N ALA A 14 -13.89 -9.63 -10.50
CA ALA A 14 -13.93 -10.92 -11.15
C ALA A 14 -12.55 -11.41 -11.65
N GLU A 15 -11.76 -10.52 -12.25
CA GLU A 15 -10.48 -10.83 -12.90
C GLU A 15 -9.27 -10.69 -11.95
N ARG A 16 -9.48 -10.18 -10.73
CA ARG A 16 -8.48 -9.89 -9.67
C ARG A 16 -7.48 -8.77 -10.00
N TRP A 17 -7.15 -8.58 -11.27
CA TRP A 17 -6.37 -7.45 -11.78
C TRP A 17 -6.74 -7.18 -13.23
N LEU A 18 -6.48 -5.96 -13.70
CA LEU A 18 -6.62 -5.57 -15.10
C LEU A 18 -5.32 -4.91 -15.60
N PRO A 19 -4.93 -5.11 -16.87
CA PRO A 19 -3.78 -4.40 -17.44
C PRO A 19 -4.08 -2.90 -17.53
N ARG A 20 -3.06 -2.07 -17.31
CA ARG A 20 -3.15 -0.60 -17.44
C ARG A 20 -3.51 -0.17 -18.87
N GLU A 21 -3.26 -1.03 -19.85
CA GLU A 21 -3.61 -0.86 -21.26
C GLU A 21 -5.09 -1.11 -21.58
N ASP A 22 -5.87 -1.66 -20.65
CA ASP A 22 -7.32 -1.82 -20.81
C ASP A 22 -7.98 -0.45 -21.02
N ALA A 23 -8.92 -0.36 -21.96
CA ALA A 23 -9.54 0.91 -22.33
C ALA A 23 -10.27 1.59 -21.16
N ALA A 24 -10.99 0.81 -20.35
CA ALA A 24 -11.74 1.34 -19.21
C ALA A 24 -10.79 1.79 -18.09
N VAL A 25 -9.72 1.03 -17.84
CA VAL A 25 -8.68 1.41 -16.88
C VAL A 25 -7.98 2.69 -17.33
N ARG A 26 -7.51 2.75 -18.59
CA ARG A 26 -6.83 3.93 -19.13
C ARG A 26 -7.70 5.18 -19.02
N GLN A 27 -9.00 5.06 -19.30
CA GLN A 27 -9.92 6.18 -19.20
C GLN A 27 -9.99 6.73 -17.76
N VAL A 28 -10.17 5.86 -16.76
CA VAL A 28 -10.23 6.27 -15.35
C VAL A 28 -8.89 6.81 -14.83
N LEU A 29 -7.77 6.41 -15.42
CA LEU A 29 -6.45 6.91 -15.04
C LEU A 29 -6.12 8.30 -15.62
N VAL A 30 -6.88 8.74 -16.63
CA VAL A 30 -6.68 10.04 -17.29
C VAL A 30 -7.74 11.05 -16.87
N ASP A 31 -8.97 10.59 -16.67
CA ASP A 31 -10.12 11.42 -16.30
C ASP A 31 -10.31 11.47 -14.78
N ALA A 32 -10.13 12.66 -14.21
CA ALA A 32 -10.23 12.89 -12.76
C ALA A 32 -11.65 12.69 -12.22
N GLU A 33 -12.70 13.05 -12.97
CA GLU A 33 -14.08 12.92 -12.50
C GLU A 33 -14.48 11.45 -12.41
N LEU A 34 -14.12 10.66 -13.43
CA LEU A 34 -14.34 9.21 -13.42
C LEU A 34 -13.50 8.52 -12.34
N ARG A 35 -12.30 9.04 -12.08
CA ARG A 35 -11.46 8.55 -10.99
C ARG A 35 -12.09 8.76 -9.63
N ASP A 36 -12.54 9.98 -9.36
CA ASP A 36 -13.18 10.31 -8.09
C ASP A 36 -14.47 9.50 -7.88
N ASP A 37 -15.24 9.25 -8.95
CA ASP A 37 -16.44 8.40 -8.86
C ASP A 37 -16.10 6.93 -8.58
N LEU A 38 -15.06 6.38 -9.23
CA LEU A 38 -14.56 5.03 -8.94
C LEU A 38 -14.11 4.91 -7.48
N ASP A 39 -13.25 5.83 -7.01
CA ASP A 39 -12.69 5.79 -5.67
C ASP A 39 -13.77 5.95 -4.61
N ARG A 40 -14.75 6.83 -4.82
CA ARG A 40 -15.90 7.01 -3.92
C ARG A 40 -16.72 5.72 -3.79
N ARG A 41 -17.00 5.03 -4.91
CA ARG A 41 -17.77 3.79 -4.92
C ARG A 41 -17.01 2.62 -4.31
N LEU A 42 -15.71 2.51 -4.57
CA LEU A 42 -14.86 1.51 -3.92
C LEU A 42 -14.78 1.76 -2.42
N ALA A 43 -14.59 3.01 -1.99
CA ALA A 43 -14.53 3.38 -0.59
C ALA A 43 -15.83 3.07 0.16
N ALA A 44 -16.98 3.28 -0.47
CA ALA A 44 -18.29 2.93 0.09
C ALA A 44 -18.44 1.42 0.39
N ALA A 45 -17.68 0.57 -0.31
CA ALA A 45 -17.62 -0.88 -0.08
C ALA A 45 -16.41 -1.31 0.77
N GLY A 46 -15.64 -0.38 1.35
CA GLY A 46 -14.44 -0.69 2.11
C GLY A 46 -13.25 -1.15 1.25
N LEU A 47 -13.26 -0.79 -0.02
CA LEU A 47 -12.24 -1.14 -1.00
C LEU A 47 -11.47 0.11 -1.45
N ARG A 48 -10.32 -0.11 -2.08
CA ARG A 48 -9.53 0.93 -2.73
C ARG A 48 -8.88 0.42 -4.01
N LEU A 49 -8.65 1.31 -4.95
CA LEU A 49 -7.85 0.98 -6.13
C LEU A 49 -6.38 0.84 -5.71
N LEU A 50 -5.74 -0.24 -6.16
CA LEU A 50 -4.31 -0.46 -6.08
C LEU A 50 -3.71 -0.10 -7.42
N GLU A 51 -2.97 0.99 -7.45
CA GLU A 51 -2.23 1.42 -8.61
C GLU A 51 -0.86 1.96 -8.23
N HIS A 52 0.04 2.00 -9.21
CA HIS A 52 1.31 2.69 -9.10
C HIS A 52 1.69 3.24 -10.48
N PRO A 53 2.33 4.43 -10.59
CA PRO A 53 2.63 5.06 -11.88
C PRO A 53 3.37 4.18 -12.89
N TYR A 54 4.25 3.30 -12.41
CA TYR A 54 4.96 2.34 -13.26
C TYR A 54 4.61 0.86 -13.03
N ALA A 55 3.44 0.58 -12.44
CA ALA A 55 2.86 -0.76 -12.48
C ALA A 55 2.13 -0.97 -13.82
N ALA A 56 2.33 -2.15 -14.42
CA ALA A 56 1.66 -2.54 -15.66
C ALA A 56 0.19 -2.95 -15.47
N HIS A 57 -0.22 -3.18 -14.23
CA HIS A 57 -1.56 -3.64 -13.86
C HIS A 57 -2.13 -2.76 -12.77
N VAL A 58 -3.45 -2.81 -12.64
CA VAL A 58 -4.23 -2.26 -11.52
C VAL A 58 -5.03 -3.38 -10.89
N ALA A 59 -5.31 -3.25 -9.60
CA ALA A 59 -6.11 -4.22 -8.85
C ALA A 59 -6.97 -3.49 -7.82
N VAL A 60 -7.83 -4.23 -7.12
CA VAL A 60 -8.61 -3.71 -5.99
C VAL A 60 -8.10 -4.38 -4.72
N GLY A 61 -7.96 -3.57 -3.67
CA GLY A 61 -7.54 -4.00 -2.35
C GLY A 61 -8.52 -3.56 -1.28
N VAL A 62 -8.37 -4.12 -0.09
CA VAL A 62 -9.11 -3.65 1.10
C VAL A 62 -8.61 -2.24 1.47
N ALA A 63 -9.54 -1.36 1.82
CA ALA A 63 -9.21 -0.02 2.28
C ALA A 63 -8.47 -0.09 3.63
N ARG A 64 -7.50 0.82 3.85
CA ARG A 64 -6.66 0.82 5.06
C ARG A 64 -7.47 0.83 6.35
N ALA A 65 -8.54 1.62 6.40
CA ALA A 65 -9.45 1.69 7.54
C ALA A 65 -10.13 0.36 7.88
N GLN A 66 -10.28 -0.54 6.90
CA GLN A 66 -10.94 -1.83 7.03
C GLN A 66 -9.95 -2.99 7.22
N GLU A 67 -8.64 -2.77 7.04
CA GLU A 67 -7.65 -3.85 7.12
C GLU A 67 -7.63 -4.54 8.49
N HIS A 68 -7.75 -3.78 9.57
CA HIS A 68 -7.76 -4.33 10.93
C HIS A 68 -8.97 -5.25 11.16
N ASP A 69 -10.16 -4.83 10.72
CA ASP A 69 -11.40 -5.56 10.98
C ASP A 69 -11.56 -6.77 10.05
N VAL A 70 -11.02 -6.68 8.82
CA VAL A 70 -11.05 -7.78 7.84
C VAL A 70 -9.98 -8.83 8.13
N PHE A 71 -8.77 -8.43 8.55
CA PHE A 71 -7.63 -9.35 8.72
C PHE A 71 -7.30 -9.65 10.20
N GLY A 72 -7.87 -8.92 11.16
CA GLY A 72 -7.65 -9.07 12.59
C GLY A 72 -6.28 -8.57 13.10
N SER A 73 -6.10 -8.55 14.43
CA SER A 73 -4.83 -8.21 15.07
C SER A 73 -3.80 -9.36 14.95
N ALA A 74 -2.56 -9.03 14.54
CA ALA A 74 -1.30 -9.79 14.43
C ALA A 74 -1.24 -11.33 14.63
N ARG A 75 -1.98 -11.93 15.57
CA ARG A 75 -2.11 -13.40 15.74
C ARG A 75 -3.04 -14.02 14.69
N ALA A 76 -3.94 -13.22 14.10
CA ALA A 76 -4.87 -13.59 13.04
C ALA A 76 -4.33 -13.29 11.62
N TRP A 77 -3.00 -13.18 11.46
CA TRP A 77 -2.33 -13.11 10.15
C TRP A 77 -2.57 -14.32 9.22
N ALA A 78 -3.48 -15.23 9.61
CA ALA A 78 -3.92 -16.40 8.88
C ALA A 78 -5.18 -16.17 8.02
N ALA A 79 -5.78 -14.97 8.00
CA ALA A 79 -7.05 -14.76 7.32
C ALA A 79 -7.12 -13.47 6.49
N SER A 80 -6.15 -13.25 5.59
CA SER A 80 -6.47 -12.57 4.33
C SER A 80 -6.74 -13.62 3.27
N ASN A 81 -7.50 -13.27 2.22
CA ASN A 81 -7.79 -14.15 1.06
C ASN A 81 -6.54 -14.77 0.37
N LEU A 82 -5.32 -14.45 0.84
CA LEU A 82 -4.04 -14.91 0.30
C LEU A 82 -3.36 -16.00 1.15
N GLN A 83 -3.83 -16.31 2.37
CA GLN A 83 -3.26 -17.37 3.25
C GLN A 83 -1.71 -17.40 3.30
N LEU A 84 -1.06 -16.23 3.30
CA LEU A 84 0.40 -16.15 3.29
C LEU A 84 0.92 -16.23 4.73
N ASP A 85 1.74 -17.24 5.01
CA ASP A 85 2.45 -17.31 6.27
C ASP A 85 3.62 -16.31 6.33
N ARG A 86 4.27 -16.20 7.50
CA ARG A 86 5.42 -15.31 7.70
C ARG A 86 6.57 -15.60 6.72
N ASP A 87 6.79 -16.87 6.41
CA ASP A 87 7.88 -17.30 5.53
C ASP A 87 7.57 -16.96 4.06
N ALA A 88 6.32 -17.07 3.62
CA ALA A 88 5.85 -16.68 2.31
C ALA A 88 5.90 -15.16 2.12
N LEU A 89 5.56 -14.39 3.16
CA LEU A 89 5.68 -12.93 3.12
C LEU A 89 7.14 -12.47 3.14
N ALA A 90 8.01 -13.13 3.91
CA ALA A 90 9.45 -12.87 3.83
C ALA A 90 10.00 -13.16 2.43
N LEU A 91 9.62 -14.29 1.83
CA LEU A 91 9.99 -14.62 0.46
C LEU A 91 9.44 -13.61 -0.56
N LEU A 92 8.20 -13.15 -0.39
CA LEU A 92 7.59 -12.14 -1.25
C LEU A 92 8.36 -10.82 -1.20
N VAL A 93 8.76 -10.36 -0.02
CA VAL A 93 9.60 -9.16 0.15
C VAL A 93 10.96 -9.33 -0.52
N VAL A 94 11.60 -10.50 -0.39
CA VAL A 94 12.87 -10.80 -1.08
C VAL A 94 12.70 -10.74 -2.60
N LEU A 95 11.68 -11.39 -3.14
CA LEU A 95 11.41 -11.39 -4.58
C LEU A 95 11.06 -10.00 -5.11
N TRP A 96 10.30 -9.22 -4.35
CA TRP A 96 10.01 -7.83 -4.66
C TRP A 96 11.30 -6.99 -4.71
N ALA A 97 12.18 -7.14 -3.73
CA ALA A 97 13.46 -6.43 -3.70
C ALA A 97 14.40 -6.82 -4.85
N LEU A 98 14.36 -8.07 -5.32
CA LEU A 98 15.18 -8.54 -6.44
C LEU A 98 14.62 -8.16 -7.81
N LEU A 99 13.29 -8.08 -7.96
CA LEU A 99 12.64 -7.84 -9.26
C LEU A 99 12.19 -6.39 -9.45
N VAL A 100 11.53 -5.81 -8.46
CA VAL A 100 10.88 -4.49 -8.57
C VAL A 100 11.86 -3.36 -8.28
N LEU A 101 12.68 -3.49 -7.24
CA LEU A 101 13.60 -2.41 -6.82
C LEU A 101 14.60 -2.03 -7.93
N PRO A 102 15.31 -2.97 -8.60
CA PRO A 102 16.28 -2.61 -9.62
C PRO A 102 15.63 -1.96 -10.85
N LYS A 103 14.42 -2.41 -11.20
CA LYS A 103 13.60 -1.83 -12.27
C LYS A 103 13.24 -0.37 -11.96
N ARG A 104 12.77 -0.12 -10.74
CA ARG A 104 12.36 1.20 -10.27
C ARG A 104 13.53 2.17 -10.20
N GLN A 105 14.67 1.72 -9.69
CA GLN A 105 15.89 2.53 -9.66
C GLN A 105 16.33 2.97 -11.07
N ARG A 106 16.26 2.07 -12.07
CA ARG A 106 16.55 2.42 -13.47
C ARG A 106 15.55 3.41 -14.03
N GLN A 107 14.25 3.21 -13.76
CA GLN A 107 13.19 4.12 -14.22
C GLN A 107 13.36 5.52 -13.65
N ILE A 108 13.68 5.64 -12.35
CA ILE A 108 13.90 6.93 -11.68
C ILE A 108 15.15 7.61 -12.23
N ALA A 109 16.28 6.90 -12.30
CA ALA A 109 17.53 7.44 -12.84
C ALA A 109 17.37 7.93 -14.29
N ARG A 110 16.56 7.24 -15.10
CA ARG A 110 16.22 7.68 -16.47
C ARG A 110 15.36 8.92 -16.48
N GLN A 111 14.29 8.97 -15.69
CA GLN A 111 13.47 10.18 -15.60
C GLN A 111 14.26 11.38 -15.10
N GLU A 112 15.18 11.19 -14.15
CA GLU A 112 16.07 12.25 -13.68
C GLU A 112 17.03 12.71 -14.78
N ALA A 113 17.61 11.77 -15.53
CA ALA A 113 18.45 12.09 -16.68
C ALA A 113 17.68 12.81 -17.80
N GLU A 114 16.45 12.38 -18.10
CA GLU A 114 15.55 13.02 -19.06
C GLU A 114 15.17 14.43 -18.59
N ARG A 115 14.79 14.62 -17.31
CA ARG A 115 14.50 15.95 -16.76
C ARG A 115 15.71 16.89 -16.77
N ALA A 116 16.91 16.36 -16.50
CA ALA A 116 18.15 17.14 -16.59
C ALA A 116 18.46 17.54 -18.05
N GLN A 117 18.18 16.64 -19.00
CA GLN A 117 18.32 16.89 -20.44
C GLN A 117 17.25 17.85 -20.97
N ASP A 118 16.01 17.81 -20.47
CA ASP A 118 14.93 18.75 -20.83
C ASP A 118 15.22 20.17 -20.33
N GLN A 119 15.91 20.32 -19.18
CA GLN A 119 16.42 21.61 -18.73
C GLN A 119 17.55 22.14 -19.63
N GLU A 120 18.35 21.26 -20.24
CA GLU A 120 19.37 21.63 -21.24
C GLU A 120 18.79 21.81 -22.66
N GLN A 121 17.62 21.24 -22.96
CA GLN A 121 17.00 21.16 -24.29
C GLN A 121 15.63 21.87 -24.36
N MET A 122 15.55 23.12 -23.89
CA MET A 122 14.35 23.97 -24.00
C MET A 122 13.85 24.25 -25.45
N PHE A 123 14.36 23.53 -26.46
CA PHE A 123 14.08 23.69 -27.90
C PHE A 123 13.97 22.38 -28.72
N ALA A 124 13.93 21.18 -28.12
CA ALA A 124 13.76 19.94 -28.90
C ALA A 124 12.32 19.40 -28.79
N GLU A 125 11.67 19.23 -29.95
CA GLU A 125 10.28 18.78 -30.10
C GLU A 125 10.00 17.48 -29.31
N LEU A 126 8.92 17.51 -28.51
CA LEU A 126 8.47 16.43 -27.64
C LEU A 126 8.39 15.09 -28.38
N LYS A 127 9.36 14.21 -28.13
CA LYS A 127 9.24 12.80 -28.49
C LYS A 127 8.49 12.08 -27.37
N PRO A 128 7.34 11.43 -27.66
CA PRO A 128 6.59 10.70 -26.63
C PRO A 128 7.46 9.61 -26.01
N VAL A 129 7.60 9.63 -24.69
CA VAL A 129 8.37 8.64 -23.92
C VAL A 129 7.75 7.25 -24.09
N PRO A 130 8.49 6.24 -24.59
CA PRO A 130 7.97 4.89 -24.69
C PRO A 130 7.80 4.28 -23.30
N VAL A 131 6.56 4.09 -22.88
CA VAL A 131 6.18 3.33 -21.67
C VAL A 131 6.25 1.83 -21.99
N GLY A 132 7.45 1.33 -22.28
CA GLY A 132 7.67 -0.04 -22.76
C GLY A 132 8.60 -0.81 -21.84
N ALA A 133 8.02 -1.69 -21.01
CA ALA A 133 8.64 -2.77 -20.26
C ALA A 133 10.18 -2.87 -20.33
N GLU A 134 10.88 -2.24 -19.40
CA GLU A 134 12.26 -2.63 -19.11
C GLU A 134 12.23 -4.08 -18.60
N VAL A 135 12.71 -5.00 -19.44
CA VAL A 135 12.78 -6.42 -19.12
C VAL A 135 13.76 -6.58 -17.96
N VAL A 136 13.22 -6.77 -16.76
CA VAL A 136 14.01 -7.18 -15.60
C VAL A 136 14.50 -8.60 -15.87
N GLU A 137 15.80 -8.83 -15.66
CA GLU A 137 16.36 -10.18 -15.76
C GLU A 137 15.65 -11.05 -14.70
N PRO A 138 15.02 -12.16 -15.12
CA PRO A 138 14.29 -13.00 -14.18
C PRO A 138 15.25 -13.68 -13.19
N VAL A 139 14.78 -13.86 -11.96
CA VAL A 139 15.57 -14.47 -10.88
C VAL A 139 15.66 -15.98 -11.11
N ASN A 140 16.87 -16.53 -11.03
CA ASN A 140 17.06 -17.98 -11.09
C ASN A 140 16.69 -18.63 -9.74
N GLU A 141 15.84 -19.66 -9.77
CA GLU A 141 15.41 -20.36 -8.55
C GLU A 141 16.56 -21.01 -7.79
N ARG A 142 17.60 -21.48 -8.47
CA ARG A 142 18.77 -22.12 -7.84
C ARG A 142 19.62 -21.09 -7.09
N THR A 143 19.77 -19.89 -7.65
CA THR A 143 20.45 -18.77 -7.00
C THR A 143 19.67 -18.32 -5.76
N LEU A 144 18.36 -18.17 -5.89
CA LEU A 144 17.48 -17.83 -4.76
C LEU A 144 17.61 -18.86 -3.62
N LEU A 145 17.66 -20.15 -3.95
CA LEU A 145 17.85 -21.22 -2.97
C LEU A 145 19.23 -21.18 -2.32
N ALA A 146 20.29 -20.87 -3.08
CA ALA A 146 21.64 -20.77 -2.54
C ALA A 146 21.79 -19.59 -1.56
N ASP A 147 21.19 -18.44 -1.88
CA ASP A 147 21.38 -17.21 -1.11
C ASP A 147 20.45 -17.11 0.11
N TYR A 148 19.22 -17.66 -0.01
CA TYR A 148 18.16 -17.49 0.99
C TYR A 148 17.62 -18.80 1.57
N GLY A 149 18.12 -19.96 1.11
CA GLY A 149 17.69 -21.29 1.56
C GLY A 149 17.66 -21.43 3.08
N ASP A 150 18.78 -21.15 3.74
CA ASP A 150 18.92 -21.33 5.19
C ASP A 150 18.07 -20.35 5.99
N LYS A 151 17.76 -19.17 5.43
CA LYS A 151 16.99 -18.10 6.11
C LYS A 151 15.48 -18.28 5.97
N LEU A 152 15.01 -18.94 4.91
CA LEU A 152 13.58 -19.09 4.58
C LEU A 152 13.06 -20.52 4.81
N GLY A 153 13.75 -21.30 5.66
CA GLY A 153 13.29 -22.63 6.08
C GLY A 153 13.58 -23.75 5.08
N GLY A 154 14.57 -23.56 4.21
CA GLY A 154 15.12 -24.58 3.31
C GLY A 154 14.37 -24.75 1.98
N LYS A 155 14.91 -25.63 1.14
CA LYS A 155 14.42 -25.86 -0.24
C LYS A 155 12.94 -26.21 -0.30
N PHE A 156 12.45 -27.03 0.62
CA PHE A 156 11.05 -27.49 0.61
C PHE A 156 10.08 -26.33 0.86
N ARG A 157 10.31 -25.52 1.91
CA ARG A 157 9.45 -24.37 2.22
C ARG A 157 9.47 -23.31 1.13
N ILE A 158 10.64 -23.00 0.59
CA ILE A 158 10.75 -22.04 -0.53
C ILE A 158 9.93 -22.53 -1.72
N ASN A 159 10.01 -23.80 -2.10
CA ASN A 159 9.23 -24.32 -3.24
C ASN A 159 7.71 -24.28 -2.99
N LEU A 160 7.27 -24.59 -1.77
CA LEU A 160 5.86 -24.48 -1.38
C LEU A 160 5.37 -23.03 -1.50
N ASN A 161 6.15 -22.10 -0.95
CA ASN A 161 5.83 -20.67 -0.95
C ASN A 161 5.87 -20.08 -2.37
N LEU A 162 6.82 -20.49 -3.22
CA LEU A 162 6.82 -20.13 -4.65
C LEU A 162 5.55 -20.61 -5.36
N GLY A 163 5.05 -21.80 -5.02
CA GLY A 163 3.76 -22.30 -5.53
C GLY A 163 2.58 -21.46 -5.07
N LEU A 164 2.54 -21.04 -3.80
CA LEU A 164 1.53 -20.12 -3.27
C LEU A 164 1.58 -18.77 -3.99
N LEU A 165 2.76 -18.13 -4.05
CA LEU A 165 2.93 -16.83 -4.68
C LEU A 165 2.55 -16.83 -6.16
N GLN A 166 2.84 -17.92 -6.89
CA GLN A 166 2.40 -18.07 -8.27
C GLN A 166 0.87 -18.14 -8.41
N ARG A 167 0.19 -18.91 -7.55
CA ARG A 167 -1.29 -19.00 -7.56
C ARG A 167 -1.95 -17.65 -7.26
N HIS A 168 -1.35 -16.89 -6.36
CA HIS A 168 -1.82 -15.54 -6.05
C HIS A 168 -1.51 -14.51 -7.14
N GLY A 169 -0.65 -14.83 -8.12
CA GLY A 169 -0.32 -13.93 -9.23
C GLY A 169 0.77 -12.91 -8.88
N PHE A 170 1.53 -13.13 -7.81
CA PHE A 170 2.71 -12.33 -7.49
C PHE A 170 3.91 -12.70 -8.37
N ILE A 171 4.00 -13.94 -8.84
CA ILE A 171 5.10 -14.37 -9.70
C ILE A 171 4.64 -15.26 -10.84
N VAL A 172 5.46 -15.33 -11.89
CA VAL A 172 5.31 -16.30 -12.98
C VAL A 172 6.59 -17.12 -13.08
N ARG A 173 6.49 -18.44 -12.96
CA ARG A 173 7.64 -19.35 -13.08
C ARG A 173 7.70 -19.92 -14.50
N ARG A 174 8.86 -19.79 -15.15
CA ARG A 174 9.14 -20.34 -16.48
C ARG A 174 10.54 -20.95 -16.49
N LYS A 175 10.65 -22.27 -16.70
CA LYS A 175 11.96 -22.97 -16.82
C LYS A 175 12.94 -22.62 -15.67
N GLU A 176 12.49 -22.73 -14.42
CA GLU A 176 13.27 -22.37 -13.21
C GLU A 176 13.69 -20.89 -13.10
N ARG A 177 13.05 -20.02 -13.88
CA ARG A 177 13.21 -18.57 -13.81
C ARG A 177 11.93 -17.94 -13.27
N ILE A 178 12.08 -17.05 -12.30
CA ILE A 178 11.00 -16.32 -11.66
C ILE A 178 10.90 -14.94 -12.31
N HIS A 179 9.74 -14.69 -12.88
CA HIS A 179 9.36 -13.39 -13.43
C HIS A 179 8.37 -12.69 -12.49
N GLU A 180 8.35 -11.36 -12.58
CA GLU A 180 7.33 -10.51 -11.97
C GLU A 180 5.93 -10.96 -12.43
N GLY A 181 5.02 -11.12 -11.48
CA GLY A 181 3.59 -11.32 -11.74
C GLY A 181 2.80 -10.00 -11.64
N PRO A 182 1.55 -9.98 -12.13
CA PRO A 182 0.71 -8.77 -12.18
C PRO A 182 0.55 -8.04 -10.85
N LEU A 183 0.53 -8.77 -9.73
CA LEU A 183 0.32 -8.19 -8.40
C LEU A 183 1.61 -7.82 -7.67
N LEU A 184 2.80 -8.23 -8.14
CA LEU A 184 4.04 -8.02 -7.36
C LEU A 184 4.30 -6.54 -7.10
N ASP A 185 4.14 -5.73 -8.14
CA ASP A 185 4.40 -4.31 -8.10
C ASP A 185 3.32 -3.52 -7.32
N LEU A 186 2.14 -4.13 -7.16
CA LEU A 186 1.01 -3.58 -6.40
C LEU A 186 0.98 -4.08 -4.95
N ALA A 187 1.74 -5.13 -4.62
CA ALA A 187 1.71 -5.79 -3.32
C ALA A 187 2.17 -4.87 -2.20
N PHE A 188 3.09 -3.95 -2.52
CA PHE A 188 3.74 -3.08 -1.56
C PHE A 188 3.73 -1.64 -2.04
N ASP A 189 3.62 -0.73 -1.07
CA ASP A 189 3.89 0.67 -1.29
C ASP A 189 5.40 0.84 -1.49
N TYR A 190 5.79 1.29 -2.69
CA TYR A 190 7.19 1.40 -3.08
C TYR A 190 7.96 2.35 -2.16
N GLU A 191 7.46 3.55 -1.91
CA GLU A 191 8.20 4.56 -1.12
C GLU A 191 8.47 4.02 0.29
N ARG A 192 7.45 3.45 0.91
CA ARG A 192 7.57 2.91 2.27
C ARG A 192 8.49 1.70 2.36
N ILE A 193 8.34 0.73 1.45
CA ILE A 193 9.13 -0.51 1.52
C ILE A 193 10.54 -0.32 0.98
N ALA A 194 10.74 0.49 -0.07
CA ALA A 194 12.07 0.78 -0.61
C ALA A 194 12.95 1.45 0.43
N SER A 195 12.48 2.51 1.10
CA SER A 195 13.24 3.14 2.21
C SER A 195 13.55 2.13 3.32
N ARG A 196 12.59 1.29 3.71
CA ARG A 196 12.81 0.26 4.74
C ARG A 196 13.86 -0.78 4.35
N VAL A 197 13.92 -1.16 3.08
CA VAL A 197 14.87 -2.15 2.56
C VAL A 197 16.25 -1.52 2.34
N MET A 198 16.32 -0.29 1.80
CA MET A 198 17.56 0.42 1.48
C MET A 198 18.23 1.02 2.73
N ASP A 199 17.46 1.67 3.61
CA ASP A 199 17.97 2.35 4.81
C ASP A 199 18.02 1.41 6.03
N GLY A 200 17.56 0.17 5.87
CA GLY A 200 17.54 -0.88 6.87
C GLY A 200 16.30 -0.85 7.78
N ALA A 201 15.82 -2.03 8.19
CA ALA A 201 14.61 -2.14 9.00
C ALA A 201 14.72 -1.49 10.40
N LEU A 202 15.94 -1.39 10.95
CA LEU A 202 16.18 -0.81 12.27
C LEU A 202 16.03 0.72 12.27
N SER A 203 16.51 1.40 11.24
CA SER A 203 16.40 2.87 11.13
C SER A 203 14.94 3.31 11.11
N PHE A 204 14.08 2.54 10.43
CA PHE A 204 12.64 2.76 10.40
C PHE A 204 11.96 2.53 11.77
N VAL A 205 12.30 1.45 12.49
CA VAL A 205 11.74 1.17 13.84
C VAL A 205 12.10 2.30 14.81
N VAL A 206 13.34 2.81 14.72
CA VAL A 206 13.78 3.96 15.52
C VAL A 206 13.03 5.24 15.11
N ALA A 207 12.82 5.49 13.83
CA ALA A 207 12.05 6.64 13.35
C ALA A 207 10.59 6.58 13.81
N GLN A 208 9.95 5.41 13.72
CA GLN A 208 8.58 5.19 14.20
C GLN A 208 8.48 5.36 15.72
N ALA A 209 9.43 4.82 16.49
CA ALA A 209 9.48 5.01 17.94
C ALA A 209 9.68 6.48 18.32
N ARG A 210 10.46 7.25 17.55
CA ARG A 210 10.62 8.69 17.75
C ARG A 210 9.33 9.46 17.43
N ALA A 211 8.63 9.11 16.35
CA ALA A 211 7.35 9.74 15.99
C ALA A 211 6.27 9.47 17.04
N ALA A 212 6.10 8.21 17.47
CA ALA A 212 5.14 7.85 18.51
C ALA A 212 5.46 8.53 19.85
N LYS A 213 6.75 8.72 20.17
CA LYS A 213 7.15 9.49 21.35
C LYS A 213 6.83 10.97 21.21
N ALA A 214 7.07 11.57 20.05
CA ALA A 214 6.75 12.97 19.79
C ALA A 214 5.23 13.25 19.85
N GLU A 215 4.41 12.31 19.37
CA GLU A 215 2.94 12.37 19.50
C GLU A 215 2.51 12.27 20.97
N ALA A 216 3.10 11.35 21.75
CA ALA A 216 2.81 11.23 23.17
C ALA A 216 3.25 12.46 23.99
N ASP A 217 4.39 13.07 23.64
CA ASP A 217 4.88 14.30 24.26
C ASP A 217 3.96 15.50 23.91
N ALA A 218 3.46 15.58 22.66
CA ALA A 218 2.52 16.61 22.24
C ALA A 218 1.13 16.47 22.90
N ASP A 219 0.63 15.25 23.06
CA ASP A 219 -0.62 14.98 23.79
C ASP A 219 -0.51 15.31 25.28
N ALA A 220 0.67 15.07 25.89
CA ALA A 220 0.93 15.45 27.27
C ALA A 220 0.98 16.98 27.45
N ASP A 221 1.59 17.71 26.51
CA ASP A 221 1.62 19.17 26.52
C ASP A 221 0.21 19.77 26.33
N LEU A 222 -0.61 19.18 25.47
CA LEU A 222 -2.01 19.59 25.28
C LEU A 222 -2.87 19.32 26.54
N ALA A 223 -2.70 18.17 27.19
CA ALA A 223 -3.40 17.84 28.44
C ALA A 223 -2.99 18.75 29.60
N ALA A 224 -1.71 19.18 29.66
CA ALA A 224 -1.22 20.12 30.66
C ALA A 224 -1.79 21.54 30.49
N LEU A 225 -2.17 21.92 29.26
CA LEU A 225 -2.81 23.21 28.97
C LEU A 225 -4.32 23.22 29.30
N ASP A 226 -4.98 22.05 29.27
CA ASP A 226 -6.41 21.92 29.56
C ASP A 226 -6.69 21.78 31.07
N GLY A 227 -5.83 21.06 31.80
CA GLY A 227 -5.95 20.90 33.26
C GLY A 227 -5.74 22.15 34.11
N GLY A 228 -5.37 23.29 33.49
CA GLY A 228 -5.20 24.58 34.17
C GLY A 228 -6.45 25.47 34.21
N ARG A 229 -7.58 25.04 33.63
CA ARG A 229 -8.76 25.91 33.41
C ARG A 229 -9.91 25.74 34.41
N ASP A 230 -9.87 24.73 35.28
CA ASP A 230 -11.04 24.33 36.07
C ASP A 230 -11.05 24.72 37.57
N GLU A 231 -10.03 25.42 38.10
CA GLU A 231 -9.99 25.79 39.53
C GLU A 231 -10.40 27.25 39.88
N ALA A 232 -11.12 27.96 39.00
CA ALA A 232 -11.59 29.32 39.32
C ALA A 232 -13.07 29.54 38.96
N GLY A 233 -13.97 29.04 39.79
CA GLY A 233 -15.32 29.61 39.89
C GLY A 233 -16.43 28.63 40.21
N ASP A 234 -16.59 28.27 41.49
CA ASP A 234 -17.92 27.98 42.01
C ASP A 234 -18.05 28.48 43.44
N ALA A 235 -18.60 29.68 43.57
CA ALA A 235 -19.17 30.19 44.81
C ALA A 235 -20.47 30.88 44.41
N THR A 236 -21.53 30.09 44.28
CA THR A 236 -22.88 30.60 44.04
C THR A 236 -23.85 30.08 45.10
N ASP A 237 -24.42 31.04 45.83
CA ASP A 237 -25.43 30.92 46.89
C ASP A 237 -26.64 30.02 46.53
N PRO A 238 -27.24 29.31 47.50
CA PRO A 238 -28.56 28.71 47.33
C PRO A 238 -29.68 29.72 47.63
N HIS A 239 -30.54 29.96 46.64
CA HIS A 239 -31.76 30.78 46.74
C HIS A 239 -32.85 30.10 47.62
N PRO A 240 -33.72 30.84 48.34
CA PRO A 240 -34.72 30.25 49.24
C PRO A 240 -35.99 29.84 48.48
N SER A 241 -36.65 28.77 48.95
CA SER A 241 -37.96 28.31 48.49
C SER A 241 -39.07 29.06 49.22
N GLU A 242 -39.82 29.89 48.51
CA GLU A 242 -41.13 30.38 48.95
C GLU A 242 -42.19 29.28 48.75
N GLU A 243 -42.63 28.67 49.86
CA GLU A 243 -43.93 28.00 49.94
C GLU A 243 -44.99 29.04 50.28
N MET A 244 -45.99 29.21 49.42
CA MET A 244 -47.24 29.87 49.76
C MET A 244 -48.36 28.84 49.98
N PRO A 245 -49.30 29.10 50.92
CA PRO A 245 -50.16 28.07 51.50
C PRO A 245 -51.60 28.12 50.97
N ALA A 246 -52.35 27.02 51.17
CA ALA A 246 -53.77 27.02 51.53
C ALA A 246 -54.27 25.58 51.79
N ASP A 247 -54.53 25.23 53.05
CA ASP A 247 -55.89 24.93 53.52
C ASP A 247 -55.95 24.72 55.06
N VAL A 248 -56.97 25.37 55.65
CA VAL A 248 -57.48 25.40 57.05
C VAL A 248 -56.82 26.34 58.05
#